data_AF-F7NX22-F1
#
_entry.id   AF-F7NX22-F1
#
_cell.length_a   1.000
_cell.length_b   1.000
_cell.length_c   1.000
_cell.angle_alpha   90.00
_cell.angle_beta   90.00
_cell.angle_gamma   90.00
#
_symmetry.space_group_name_H-M   'P 1'
#
loop_
_entity.id
_entity.type
_entity.pdbx_description
1 polymer ?
#
loop_
_entity_poly.entity_id
_entity_poly.type
_entity_poly.pdbx_seq_one_letter_code
_entity_poly.pdbx_strand_id
1 'polypeptide(L)'
;MRSNLSVIVMPMLALCSLALSAQEQTGNAGLTLMARGNVTATATDTQQSRDLNRKAPVFNIDQVSTGAQSQAQFRMLDGALLALQSDTELLISEYKAGSGTEQGSVVMELVKGSLRTVTGSIKGDAGNYQLKTPVGSIGIRGTTFQLSYINEIMLVGVWDGQIELQVTRADGTVENVTFGGGESASFASISAAGQVTPLLSPPAEFAGETGAGGEESSIGSGSNTDTGSNTVLTQATNSVSSQGSEDTSFIAAQSYQGSSEQIPVADLIAARTGSYQYNTLEQFSVQSTEGAVSDFQVSLTIDFDNGTVPQGELSFNDAGGEWFAAFNGVVNVDQLELGVNFASHGNERAQGQIDTLFVNGIDQILGQFVLSEIENPAVIAGGIFLIK
;
A
#
# COMPACT_ATOMS: atom_id res chain seq x y z
N MET A 1 -52.48 82.33 19.86
CA MET A 1 -51.77 81.58 18.79
C MET A 1 -51.02 80.44 19.44
N ARG A 2 -51.54 79.22 19.36
CA ARG A 2 -50.87 78.00 19.86
C ARG A 2 -50.64 77.08 18.65
N SER A 3 -49.39 76.75 18.43
CA SER A 3 -48.86 76.02 17.28
C SER A 3 -49.16 74.52 17.40
N ASN A 4 -49.66 73.91 16.33
CA ASN A 4 -49.86 72.46 16.20
C ASN A 4 -48.60 71.85 15.59
N LEU A 5 -47.87 71.02 16.35
CA LEU A 5 -46.76 70.22 15.84
C LEU A 5 -47.26 68.79 15.58
N SER A 6 -47.41 68.44 14.29
CA SER A 6 -47.80 67.10 13.86
C SER A 6 -46.53 66.24 13.71
N VAL A 7 -46.38 65.22 14.56
CA VAL A 7 -45.29 64.25 14.50
C VAL A 7 -45.69 63.14 13.53
N ILE A 8 -45.01 63.07 12.39
CA ILE A 8 -45.12 61.96 11.44
C ILE A 8 -44.11 60.90 11.87
N VAL A 9 -44.61 59.73 12.32
CA VAL A 9 -43.80 58.55 12.61
C VAL A 9 -43.71 57.71 11.33
N MET A 10 -42.51 57.59 10.77
CA MET A 10 -42.20 56.78 9.61
C MET A 10 -41.66 55.42 10.08
N PRO A 11 -42.20 54.26 9.63
CA PRO A 11 -41.68 52.97 10.04
C PRO A 11 -40.41 52.66 9.24
N MET A 12 -39.30 52.53 9.97
CA MET A 12 -38.01 52.09 9.43
C MET A 12 -38.07 50.58 9.18
N LEU A 13 -38.20 50.20 7.90
CA LEU A 13 -38.21 48.81 7.45
C LEU A 13 -36.78 48.26 7.54
N ALA A 14 -36.47 47.50 8.58
CA ALA A 14 -35.19 46.80 8.73
C ALA A 14 -35.14 45.62 7.76
N LEU A 15 -34.46 45.79 6.63
CA LEU A 15 -34.07 44.70 5.73
C LEU A 15 -32.98 43.88 6.44
N CYS A 16 -33.38 42.78 7.06
CA CYS A 16 -32.47 41.80 7.64
C CYS A 16 -31.95 40.91 6.49
N SER A 17 -30.80 41.27 5.94
CA SER A 17 -30.08 40.48 4.93
C SER A 17 -29.57 39.20 5.59
N LEU A 18 -30.33 38.11 5.48
CA LEU A 18 -29.83 36.76 5.77
C LEU A 18 -28.75 36.44 4.74
N ALA A 19 -27.49 36.56 5.13
CA ALA A 19 -26.37 35.96 4.41
C ALA A 19 -26.55 34.44 4.51
N LEU A 20 -27.11 33.85 3.46
CA LEU A 20 -27.13 32.41 3.28
C LEU A 20 -25.69 32.02 2.92
N SER A 21 -24.89 31.71 3.93
CA SER A 21 -23.60 31.05 3.71
C SER A 21 -23.89 29.75 2.97
N ALA A 22 -23.42 29.63 1.74
CA ALA A 22 -23.43 28.36 1.03
C ALA A 22 -22.54 27.39 1.83
N GLN A 23 -23.16 26.56 2.66
CA GLN A 23 -22.47 25.40 3.21
C GLN A 23 -22.23 24.48 2.02
N GLU A 24 -20.98 24.31 1.60
CA GLU A 24 -20.66 23.24 0.65
C GLU A 24 -21.17 21.94 1.24
N GLN A 25 -22.00 21.26 0.45
CA GLN A 25 -22.65 20.04 0.90
C GLN A 25 -21.57 18.96 1.08
N THR A 26 -21.31 18.59 2.32
CA THR A 26 -20.45 17.46 2.69
C THR A 26 -20.96 16.21 1.98
N GLY A 27 -20.26 15.82 0.92
CA GLY A 27 -20.54 14.64 0.12
C GLY A 27 -19.74 13.47 0.64
N ASN A 28 -20.28 12.26 0.55
CA ASN A 28 -19.50 11.06 0.84
C ASN A 28 -18.32 10.99 -0.15
N ALA A 29 -17.13 10.66 0.32
CA ALA A 29 -15.93 10.44 -0.50
C ALA A 29 -15.52 8.97 -0.53
N GLY A 30 -15.89 8.20 0.49
CA GLY A 30 -15.53 6.79 0.60
C GLY A 30 -16.07 6.12 1.85
N LEU A 31 -15.66 4.87 2.04
CA LEU A 31 -16.01 4.02 3.18
C LEU A 31 -14.75 3.43 3.79
N THR A 32 -14.69 3.41 5.11
CA THR A 32 -13.65 2.71 5.88
C THR A 32 -13.80 1.21 5.70
N LEU A 33 -12.77 0.56 5.16
CA LEU A 33 -12.68 -0.90 5.06
C LEU A 33 -12.16 -1.51 6.36
N MET A 34 -11.18 -0.86 6.96
CA MET A 34 -10.52 -1.26 8.19
C MET A 34 -10.11 -0.01 8.97
N ALA A 35 -10.24 -0.05 10.28
CA ALA A 35 -9.63 0.92 11.19
C ALA A 35 -9.16 0.17 12.44
N ARG A 36 -7.87 0.26 12.74
CA ARG A 36 -7.22 -0.38 13.88
C ARG A 36 -6.52 0.67 14.72
N GLY A 37 -6.63 0.55 16.04
CA GLY A 37 -6.10 1.55 16.97
C GLY A 37 -6.98 2.79 17.01
N ASN A 38 -6.37 3.96 17.22
CA ASN A 38 -7.08 5.23 17.22
C ASN A 38 -7.10 5.81 15.80
N VAL A 39 -8.26 5.80 15.17
CA VAL A 39 -8.49 6.38 13.84
C VAL A 39 -9.67 7.32 13.91
N THR A 40 -9.47 8.57 13.52
CA THR A 40 -10.51 9.60 13.54
C THR A 40 -10.58 10.30 12.19
N ALA A 41 -11.75 10.86 11.90
CA ALA A 41 -11.91 11.85 10.85
C ALA A 41 -12.50 13.12 11.46
N THR A 42 -11.99 14.27 11.05
CA THR A 42 -12.46 15.58 11.53
C THR A 42 -12.86 16.41 10.32
N ALA A 43 -14.13 16.79 10.26
CA ALA A 43 -14.63 17.64 9.19
C ALA A 43 -13.98 19.03 9.30
N THR A 44 -13.21 19.43 8.29
CA THR A 44 -12.36 20.64 8.36
C THR A 44 -13.19 21.94 8.43
N ASP A 45 -14.42 21.91 7.93
CA ASP A 45 -15.36 23.04 7.89
C ASP A 45 -16.08 23.28 9.23
N THR A 46 -16.52 22.21 9.90
CA THR A 46 -17.31 22.24 11.14
C THR A 46 -16.48 21.92 12.38
N GLN A 47 -15.26 21.41 12.20
CA GLN A 47 -14.38 20.92 13.25
C GLN A 47 -14.99 19.77 14.06
N GLN A 48 -16.03 19.10 13.55
CA GLN A 48 -16.60 17.92 14.18
C GLN A 48 -15.70 16.71 13.95
N SER A 49 -15.23 16.12 15.04
CA SER A 49 -14.45 14.88 15.02
C SER A 49 -15.31 13.66 15.30
N ARG A 50 -14.94 12.53 14.70
CA ARG A 50 -15.65 11.25 14.79
C ARG A 50 -14.67 10.10 14.66
N ASP A 51 -14.91 9.04 15.43
CA ASP A 51 -14.15 7.80 15.31
C ASP A 51 -14.49 7.10 13.99
N LEU A 52 -13.46 6.60 13.32
CA LEU A 52 -13.61 5.75 12.15
C LEU A 52 -13.58 4.29 12.59
N ASN A 53 -14.70 3.62 12.39
CA ASN A 53 -14.78 2.17 12.47
C ASN A 53 -15.03 1.61 11.07
N ARG A 54 -14.90 0.30 10.91
CA ARG A 54 -15.26 -0.38 9.66
C ARG A 54 -16.69 0.04 9.21
N LYS A 55 -16.84 0.32 7.91
CA LYS A 55 -18.02 0.88 7.23
C LYS A 55 -18.39 2.32 7.59
N ALA A 56 -17.63 3.01 8.44
CA ALA A 56 -17.82 4.44 8.65
C ALA A 56 -17.54 5.22 7.35
N PRO A 57 -18.30 6.28 7.06
CA PRO A 57 -18.02 7.12 5.89
C PRO A 57 -16.76 7.96 6.09
N VAL A 58 -16.12 8.31 4.98
CA VAL A 58 -15.16 9.40 4.87
C VAL A 58 -15.74 10.41 3.88
N PHE A 59 -15.71 11.69 4.21
CA PHE A 59 -16.33 12.75 3.44
C PHE A 59 -15.32 13.48 2.54
N ASN A 60 -15.85 14.25 1.59
CA ASN A 60 -15.08 15.00 0.61
C ASN A 60 -14.27 16.16 1.19
N ILE A 61 -14.56 16.56 2.43
CA ILE A 61 -13.81 17.53 3.21
C ILE A 61 -13.61 16.92 4.61
N ASP A 62 -12.47 16.27 4.81
CA ASP A 62 -12.13 15.60 6.07
C ASP A 62 -10.62 15.62 6.29
N GLN A 63 -10.21 15.78 7.54
CA GLN A 63 -8.88 15.40 7.99
C GLN A 63 -8.97 14.02 8.63
N VAL A 64 -8.36 13.02 8.01
CA VAL A 64 -8.23 11.66 8.55
C VAL A 64 -6.92 11.56 9.33
N SER A 65 -6.98 11.01 10.55
CA SER A 65 -5.81 10.87 11.42
C SER A 65 -5.73 9.48 12.02
N THR A 66 -4.54 8.87 11.95
CA THR A 66 -4.18 7.63 12.64
C THR A 66 -3.20 7.97 13.77
N GLY A 67 -3.45 7.41 14.96
CA GLY A 67 -2.53 7.53 16.10
C GLY A 67 -1.33 6.59 16.00
N ALA A 68 -0.56 6.52 17.08
CA ALA A 68 0.48 5.52 17.25
C ALA A 68 -0.10 4.10 17.16
N GLN A 69 0.62 3.18 16.51
CA GLN A 69 0.22 1.77 16.34
C GLN A 69 -1.19 1.62 15.75
N SER A 70 -1.58 2.55 14.87
CA SER A 70 -2.92 2.62 14.29
C SER A 70 -2.83 2.57 12.77
N GLN A 71 -3.81 1.94 12.14
CA GLN A 71 -3.83 1.76 10.68
C GLN A 71 -5.26 1.91 10.18
N ALA A 72 -5.41 2.44 8.97
CA ALA A 72 -6.72 2.60 8.36
C ALA A 72 -6.69 2.28 6.88
N GLN A 73 -7.76 1.69 6.36
CA GLN A 73 -7.93 1.43 4.94
C GLN A 73 -9.29 1.93 4.48
N PHE A 74 -9.33 2.52 3.29
CA PHE A 74 -10.52 3.18 2.74
C PHE A 74 -10.75 2.74 1.30
N ARG A 75 -12.03 2.56 0.96
CA ARG A 75 -12.53 2.43 -0.41
C ARG A 75 -13.18 3.74 -0.80
N MET A 76 -12.64 4.42 -1.80
CA MET A 76 -13.17 5.70 -2.25
C MET A 76 -14.24 5.50 -3.32
N LEU A 77 -15.07 6.53 -3.54
CA LEU A 77 -16.20 6.46 -4.48
C LEU A 77 -15.81 6.22 -5.94
N ASP A 78 -14.60 6.60 -6.33
CA ASP A 78 -14.07 6.35 -7.68
C ASP A 78 -13.46 4.94 -7.84
N GLY A 79 -13.48 4.13 -6.79
CA GLY A 79 -12.83 2.83 -6.73
C GLY A 79 -11.34 2.88 -6.37
N ALA A 80 -10.81 3.99 -5.86
CA ALA A 80 -9.47 4.02 -5.28
C ALA A 80 -9.44 3.33 -3.93
N LEU A 81 -8.26 2.84 -3.55
CA LEU A 81 -7.99 2.27 -2.23
C LEU A 81 -6.86 3.04 -1.59
N LEU A 82 -7.09 3.52 -0.37
CA LEU A 82 -6.10 4.25 0.41
C LEU A 82 -5.80 3.46 1.68
N ALA A 83 -4.53 3.32 2.02
CA ALA A 83 -4.08 2.74 3.28
C ALA A 83 -3.17 3.73 4.01
N LEU A 84 -3.47 4.01 5.27
CA LEU A 84 -2.70 4.88 6.15
C LEU A 84 -2.03 4.03 7.25
N GLN A 85 -0.74 4.24 7.48
CA GLN A 85 -0.03 3.61 8.61
C GLN A 85 -0.10 4.49 9.87
N SER A 86 0.66 4.14 10.91
CA SER A 86 0.72 4.88 12.17
C SER A 86 1.08 6.36 11.96
N ASP A 87 0.63 7.21 12.88
CA ASP A 87 1.01 8.62 12.98
C ASP A 87 0.82 9.43 11.68
N THR A 88 -0.23 9.09 10.92
CA THR A 88 -0.55 9.68 9.62
C THR A 88 -1.65 10.72 9.73
N GLU A 89 -1.49 11.81 8.99
CA GLU A 89 -2.50 12.85 8.84
C GLU A 89 -2.70 13.14 7.35
N LEU A 90 -3.89 12.81 6.86
CA LEU A 90 -4.30 12.99 5.48
C LEU A 90 -5.48 13.97 5.43
N LEU A 91 -5.29 15.10 4.77
CA LEU A 91 -6.35 16.07 4.52
C LEU A 91 -6.96 15.78 3.14
N ILE A 92 -8.27 15.57 3.11
CA ILE A 92 -9.09 15.49 1.90
C ILE A 92 -9.74 16.85 1.75
N SER A 93 -9.32 17.63 0.75
CA SER A 93 -9.88 18.95 0.47
C SER A 93 -10.98 18.91 -0.58
N GLU A 94 -10.88 17.94 -1.50
CA GLU A 94 -11.90 17.71 -2.51
C GLU A 94 -11.89 16.23 -2.91
N TYR A 95 -13.08 15.64 -2.97
CA TYR A 95 -13.26 14.31 -3.53
C TYR A 95 -14.61 14.23 -4.24
N LYS A 96 -14.59 14.26 -5.57
CA LYS A 96 -15.79 14.18 -6.42
C LYS A 96 -15.61 13.04 -7.40
N ALA A 97 -16.32 11.94 -7.15
CA ALA A 97 -16.52 10.91 -8.17
C ALA A 97 -17.34 11.54 -9.30
N GLY A 98 -16.73 11.69 -10.48
CA GLY A 98 -17.39 12.27 -11.64
C GLY A 98 -18.69 11.56 -11.99
N SER A 99 -19.58 12.20 -12.75
CA SER A 99 -20.86 11.61 -13.15
C SER A 99 -21.11 11.76 -14.65
N GLY A 100 -21.40 10.66 -15.34
CA GLY A 100 -21.69 10.65 -16.77
C GLY A 100 -20.56 11.23 -17.63
N THR A 101 -20.69 12.50 -18.02
CA THR A 101 -19.71 13.25 -18.83
C THR A 101 -18.78 14.15 -18.00
N GLU A 102 -19.05 14.35 -16.72
CA GLU A 102 -18.21 15.15 -15.83
C GLU A 102 -17.01 14.34 -15.35
N GLN A 103 -15.82 14.90 -15.51
CA GLN A 103 -14.61 14.35 -14.92
C GLN A 103 -14.63 14.56 -13.41
N GLY A 104 -14.32 13.48 -12.67
CA GLY A 104 -14.13 13.57 -11.22
C GLY A 104 -12.86 14.34 -10.86
N SER A 105 -12.77 14.78 -9.61
CA SER A 105 -11.62 15.51 -9.06
C SER A 105 -11.26 14.99 -7.67
N VAL A 106 -9.96 14.95 -7.38
CA VAL A 106 -9.38 14.55 -6.10
C VAL A 106 -8.27 15.53 -5.73
N VAL A 107 -8.41 16.19 -4.59
CA VAL A 107 -7.37 17.00 -3.97
C VAL A 107 -7.17 16.53 -2.54
N MET A 108 -6.00 15.93 -2.29
CA MET A 108 -5.59 15.46 -0.97
C MET A 108 -4.24 16.04 -0.59
N GLU A 109 -3.92 16.04 0.69
CA GLU A 109 -2.64 16.47 1.23
C GLU A 109 -2.18 15.52 2.33
N LEU A 110 -1.04 14.86 2.10
CA LEU A 110 -0.37 14.09 3.13
C LEU A 110 0.47 15.05 3.97
N VAL A 111 0.03 15.35 5.18
CA VAL A 111 0.70 16.30 6.09
C VAL A 111 1.92 15.62 6.73
N LYS A 112 1.74 14.37 7.18
CA LYS A 112 2.78 13.52 7.78
C LYS A 112 2.37 12.05 7.76
N GLY A 113 3.33 11.16 8.04
CA GLY A 113 3.12 9.72 8.13
C GLY A 113 3.16 9.06 6.75
N SER A 114 2.43 7.97 6.56
CA SER A 114 2.56 7.08 5.41
C SER A 114 1.20 6.77 4.77
N LEU A 115 1.14 6.95 3.45
CA LEU A 115 -0.02 6.71 2.60
C LEU A 115 0.39 5.78 1.45
N ARG A 116 -0.26 4.63 1.35
CA ARG A 116 -0.27 3.77 0.16
C ARG A 116 -1.59 3.93 -0.58
N THR A 117 -1.54 3.96 -1.90
CA THR A 117 -2.73 4.11 -2.73
C THR A 117 -2.68 3.22 -3.96
N VAL A 118 -3.84 2.65 -4.29
CA VAL A 118 -4.16 2.07 -5.59
C VAL A 118 -5.24 2.96 -6.21
N THR A 119 -4.89 3.67 -7.27
CA THR A 119 -5.75 4.74 -7.79
C THR A 119 -6.97 4.20 -8.52
N GLY A 120 -8.11 4.89 -8.42
CA GLY A 120 -9.38 4.49 -9.01
C GLY A 120 -9.57 4.96 -10.45
N SER A 121 -10.84 5.17 -10.81
CA SER A 121 -11.24 5.61 -12.14
C SER A 121 -10.84 7.06 -12.46
N ILE A 122 -10.58 7.91 -11.44
CA ILE A 122 -10.08 9.27 -11.65
C ILE A 122 -8.57 9.20 -11.93
N LYS A 123 -8.20 9.46 -13.19
CA LYS A 123 -6.80 9.52 -13.65
C LYS A 123 -6.33 10.98 -13.74
N GLY A 124 -5.02 11.20 -13.58
CA GLY A 124 -4.43 12.54 -13.59
C GLY A 124 -4.18 13.14 -14.99
N ASP A 125 -4.65 12.51 -16.08
CA ASP A 125 -4.42 12.98 -17.46
C ASP A 125 -4.94 14.43 -17.74
N ALA A 126 -5.75 15.01 -16.83
CA ALA A 126 -6.23 16.40 -16.90
C ALA A 126 -5.97 17.23 -15.62
N GLY A 127 -5.04 16.82 -14.75
CA GLY A 127 -4.77 17.52 -13.47
C GLY A 127 -5.86 17.32 -12.40
N ASN A 128 -6.79 16.41 -12.65
CA ASN A 128 -7.93 16.12 -11.79
C ASN A 128 -7.57 15.34 -10.53
N TYR A 129 -6.35 14.83 -10.43
CA TYR A 129 -5.85 14.19 -9.22
C TYR A 129 -4.61 14.94 -8.76
N GLN A 130 -4.66 15.46 -7.55
CA GLN A 130 -3.55 16.17 -6.92
C GLN A 130 -3.37 15.69 -5.48
N LEU A 131 -2.19 15.13 -5.20
CA LEU A 131 -1.76 14.82 -3.84
C LEU A 131 -0.63 15.77 -3.44
N LYS A 132 -0.91 16.65 -2.49
CA LYS A 132 0.07 17.58 -1.92
C LYS A 132 0.85 16.92 -0.81
N THR A 133 2.09 17.35 -0.66
CA THR A 133 3.03 16.94 0.38
C THR A 133 3.88 18.15 0.76
N PRO A 134 4.60 18.12 1.90
CA PRO A 134 5.48 19.23 2.29
C PRO A 134 6.60 19.53 1.30
N VAL A 135 6.96 18.59 0.41
CA VAL A 135 8.05 18.78 -0.58
C VAL A 135 7.55 19.06 -1.99
N GLY A 136 6.23 18.99 -2.24
CA GLY A 136 5.70 19.20 -3.58
C GLY A 136 4.31 18.60 -3.83
N SER A 137 3.90 18.64 -5.09
CA SER A 137 2.60 18.14 -5.53
C SER A 137 2.75 17.01 -6.53
N ILE A 138 1.94 15.96 -6.35
CA ILE A 138 1.97 14.74 -7.15
C ILE A 138 0.72 14.64 -8.00
N GLY A 139 0.93 14.50 -9.31
CA GLY A 139 -0.03 13.98 -10.26
C GLY A 139 0.21 12.49 -10.51
N ILE A 140 -0.82 11.78 -10.94
CA ILE A 140 -0.77 10.32 -11.17
C ILE A 140 -1.23 9.97 -12.57
N ARG A 141 -0.87 8.78 -13.04
CA ARG A 141 -1.46 8.19 -14.23
C ARG A 141 -1.63 6.68 -14.03
N GLY A 142 -2.75 6.32 -13.39
CA GLY A 142 -3.15 4.94 -13.09
C GLY A 142 -2.06 4.20 -12.33
N THR A 143 -1.95 4.48 -11.03
CA THR A 143 -0.73 4.20 -10.27
C THR A 143 -1.02 3.43 -8.98
N THR A 144 -0.12 2.50 -8.66
CA THR A 144 0.04 1.97 -7.30
C THR A 144 1.32 2.54 -6.71
N PHE A 145 1.20 3.39 -5.69
CA PHE A 145 2.34 4.06 -5.08
C PHE A 145 2.18 4.22 -3.57
N GLN A 146 3.30 4.47 -2.91
CA GLN A 146 3.37 4.72 -1.47
C GLN A 146 4.29 5.92 -1.20
N LEU A 147 3.87 6.75 -0.25
CA LEU A 147 4.62 7.88 0.25
C LEU A 147 4.75 7.76 1.77
N SER A 148 5.91 8.09 2.31
CA SER A 148 6.08 8.35 3.75
C SER A 148 6.76 9.69 3.96
N TYR A 149 6.16 10.60 4.72
CA TYR A 149 6.79 11.84 5.16
C TYR A 149 7.08 11.78 6.66
N ILE A 150 8.34 11.50 6.99
CA ILE A 150 8.81 11.26 8.36
C ILE A 150 10.17 11.93 8.52
N ASN A 151 10.39 12.61 9.65
CA ASN A 151 11.66 13.28 9.95
C ASN A 151 12.15 14.20 8.81
N GLU A 152 11.24 14.97 8.22
CA GLU A 152 11.53 15.91 7.11
C GLU A 152 12.04 15.26 5.82
N ILE A 153 11.91 13.93 5.70
CA ILE A 153 12.24 13.17 4.49
C ILE A 153 10.95 12.58 3.93
N MET A 154 10.72 12.79 2.63
CA MET A 154 9.71 12.07 1.89
C MET A 154 10.33 10.86 1.20
N LEU A 155 9.80 9.68 1.47
CA LEU A 155 10.09 8.44 0.78
C LEU A 155 9.02 8.19 -0.26
N VAL A 156 9.42 7.72 -1.44
CA VAL A 156 8.55 7.45 -2.59
C VAL A 156 8.79 6.05 -3.09
N GLY A 157 7.71 5.32 -3.39
CA GLY A 157 7.76 4.06 -4.13
C GLY A 157 6.59 3.94 -5.09
N VAL A 158 6.87 3.48 -6.32
CA VAL A 158 5.89 3.27 -7.38
C VAL A 158 6.05 1.84 -7.90
N TRP A 159 4.97 1.05 -7.84
CA TRP A 159 4.98 -0.36 -8.28
C TRP A 159 4.27 -0.57 -9.61
N ASP A 160 3.24 0.22 -9.89
CA ASP A 160 2.52 0.20 -11.15
C ASP A 160 2.17 1.62 -11.58
N GLY A 161 2.16 1.86 -12.89
CA GLY A 161 1.92 3.19 -13.46
C GLY A 161 3.08 4.17 -13.30
N GLN A 162 2.75 5.46 -13.27
CA GLN A 162 3.71 6.56 -13.11
C GLN A 162 3.15 7.66 -12.20
N ILE A 163 4.03 8.37 -11.49
CA ILE A 163 3.70 9.65 -10.84
C ILE A 163 4.56 10.77 -11.39
N GLU A 164 4.01 11.97 -11.46
CA GLU A 164 4.74 13.20 -11.75
C GLU A 164 4.75 14.06 -10.48
N LEU A 165 5.92 14.24 -9.89
CA LEU A 165 6.15 15.05 -8.71
C LEU A 165 6.71 16.42 -9.12
N GLN A 166 5.97 17.48 -8.83
CA GLN A 166 6.43 18.87 -8.92
C GLN A 166 7.05 19.26 -7.58
N VAL A 167 8.37 19.11 -7.46
CA VAL A 167 9.15 19.45 -6.27
C VAL A 167 9.34 20.96 -6.20
N THR A 168 9.01 21.57 -5.07
CA THR A 168 9.36 22.97 -4.81
C THR A 168 10.63 23.00 -3.98
N ARG A 169 11.74 23.46 -4.56
CA ARG A 169 13.02 23.59 -3.84
C ARG A 169 13.02 24.79 -2.91
N ALA A 170 13.94 24.80 -1.96
CA ALA A 170 14.10 25.89 -0.99
C ALA A 170 14.37 27.27 -1.62
N ASP A 171 14.90 27.33 -2.85
CA ASP A 171 15.12 28.55 -3.61
C ASP A 171 13.88 29.02 -4.41
N GLY A 172 12.75 28.32 -4.28
CA GLY A 172 11.49 28.59 -4.98
C GLY A 172 11.44 28.06 -6.41
N THR A 173 12.48 27.34 -6.88
CA THR A 173 12.43 26.68 -8.19
C THR A 173 11.54 25.44 -8.13
N VAL A 174 10.82 25.20 -9.22
CA VAL A 174 9.97 24.01 -9.38
C VAL A 174 10.67 23.05 -10.34
N GLU A 175 10.82 21.81 -9.91
CA GLU A 175 11.39 20.72 -10.70
C GLU A 175 10.36 19.60 -10.85
N ASN A 176 10.13 19.16 -12.08
CA ASN A 176 9.26 18.01 -12.34
C ASN A 176 10.11 16.74 -12.40
N VAL A 177 9.77 15.78 -11.54
CA VAL A 177 10.43 14.47 -11.47
C VAL A 177 9.38 13.39 -11.69
N THR A 178 9.67 12.45 -12.57
CA THR A 178 8.76 11.32 -12.86
C THR A 178 9.32 10.04 -12.24
N PHE A 179 8.45 9.23 -11.63
CA PHE A 179 8.78 7.91 -11.10
C PHE A 179 7.85 6.85 -11.69
N GLY A 180 8.36 5.63 -11.90
CA GLY A 180 7.60 4.51 -12.50
C GLY A 180 7.56 4.54 -14.03
N GLY A 181 6.69 3.75 -14.65
CA GLY A 181 6.44 3.79 -16.10
C GLY A 181 7.62 3.39 -17.01
N GLY A 182 8.66 2.74 -16.48
CA GLY A 182 9.89 2.43 -17.22
C GLY A 182 10.97 3.51 -17.15
N GLU A 183 10.78 4.54 -16.31
CA GLU A 183 11.77 5.57 -16.02
C GLU A 183 12.95 5.07 -15.16
N SER A 184 13.96 5.93 -15.00
CA SER A 184 15.23 5.65 -14.33
C SER A 184 15.11 5.26 -12.85
N ALA A 185 14.01 5.62 -12.17
CA ALA A 185 13.81 5.34 -10.75
C ALA A 185 12.33 5.09 -10.43
N SER A 186 12.06 4.01 -9.68
CA SER A 186 10.75 3.72 -9.09
C SER A 186 10.68 4.03 -7.60
N PHE A 187 11.84 4.27 -6.97
CA PHE A 187 11.99 4.55 -5.55
C PHE A 187 12.91 5.76 -5.35
N ALA A 188 12.63 6.59 -4.35
CA ALA A 188 13.47 7.73 -4.01
C ALA A 188 13.29 8.20 -2.57
N SER A 189 14.28 8.92 -2.06
CA SER A 189 14.13 9.82 -0.92
C SER A 189 14.23 11.28 -1.39
N ILE A 190 13.43 12.15 -0.79
CA ILE A 190 13.40 13.58 -1.07
C ILE A 190 13.54 14.31 0.26
N SER A 191 14.59 15.13 0.39
CA SER A 191 14.78 15.96 1.58
C SER A 191 13.79 17.13 1.62
N ALA A 192 13.59 17.75 2.79
CA ALA A 192 12.80 18.98 2.90
C ALA A 192 13.30 20.14 2.02
N ALA A 193 14.56 20.11 1.57
CA ALA A 193 15.08 21.10 0.61
C ALA A 193 14.68 20.81 -0.85
N GLY A 194 14.00 19.70 -1.11
CA GLY A 194 13.63 19.24 -2.44
C GLY A 194 14.73 18.48 -3.18
N GLN A 195 15.77 18.00 -2.48
CA GLN A 195 16.81 17.19 -3.12
C GLN A 195 16.31 15.75 -3.29
N VAL A 196 16.19 15.31 -4.54
CA VAL A 196 15.78 13.94 -4.89
C VAL A 196 17.00 13.02 -4.98
N THR A 197 16.95 11.90 -4.26
CA THR A 197 17.94 10.83 -4.29
C THR A 197 17.27 9.52 -4.69
N PRO A 198 17.52 9.00 -5.91
CA PRO A 198 16.98 7.72 -6.35
C PRO A 198 17.45 6.55 -5.48
N LEU A 199 16.58 5.54 -5.31
CA LEU A 199 16.87 4.29 -4.60
C LEU A 199 16.70 3.10 -5.54
N LEU A 200 17.46 2.03 -5.30
CA LEU A 200 17.42 0.80 -6.11
C LEU A 200 16.39 -0.22 -5.62
N SER A 201 15.89 -0.06 -4.40
CA SER A 201 14.91 -0.92 -3.76
C SER A 201 13.88 -0.07 -3.01
N PRO A 202 12.71 -0.65 -2.66
CA PRO A 202 11.76 0.03 -1.78
C PRO A 202 12.41 0.47 -0.46
N PRO A 203 12.08 1.67 0.05
CA PRO A 203 12.41 2.09 1.41
C PRO A 203 11.98 1.05 2.45
N ALA A 204 12.84 0.80 3.45
CA ALA A 204 12.56 -0.20 4.49
C ALA A 204 11.32 0.16 5.32
N GLU A 205 11.01 1.45 5.44
CA GLU A 205 9.84 2.00 6.11
C GLU A 205 8.52 1.58 5.46
N PHE A 206 8.55 1.08 4.22
CA PHE A 206 7.34 0.61 3.54
C PHE A 206 6.92 -0.80 3.93
N ALA A 207 7.82 -1.62 4.49
CA ALA A 207 7.59 -3.02 4.88
C ALA A 207 6.66 -3.21 6.11
N GLY A 208 5.92 -2.16 6.47
CA GLY A 208 5.03 -2.11 7.64
C GLY A 208 5.78 -2.01 8.96
N GLU A 209 5.20 -1.27 9.92
CA GLU A 209 5.54 -1.46 11.32
C GLU A 209 5.05 -2.86 11.72
N THR A 210 5.89 -3.88 11.53
CA THR A 210 5.77 -5.12 12.29
C THR A 210 5.71 -4.71 13.76
N GLY A 211 4.64 -5.09 14.47
CA GLY A 211 4.50 -4.82 15.90
C GLY A 211 5.68 -5.41 16.66
N ALA A 212 6.72 -4.60 16.88
CA ALA A 212 7.93 -4.96 17.59
C ALA A 212 7.68 -4.76 19.09
N GLY A 213 6.96 -5.70 19.69
CA GLY A 213 7.19 -6.06 21.08
C GLY A 213 8.46 -6.89 21.14
N GLY A 214 9.61 -6.25 21.34
CA GLY A 214 10.90 -6.93 21.44
C GLY A 214 12.06 -5.95 21.40
N GLU A 215 12.41 -5.41 22.55
CA GLU A 215 13.71 -4.78 22.78
C GLU A 215 14.82 -5.79 22.47
N GLU A 216 15.73 -5.47 21.55
CA GLU A 216 17.11 -5.92 21.72
C GLU A 216 18.09 -4.89 21.14
N SER A 217 18.79 -4.25 22.08
CA SER A 217 20.00 -3.48 21.85
C SER A 217 21.18 -4.44 21.79
N SER A 218 22.06 -4.35 20.78
CA SER A 218 23.52 -4.44 21.01
C SER A 218 24.36 -3.92 19.85
N ILE A 219 24.93 -2.75 20.09
CA ILE A 219 26.30 -2.28 19.85
C ILE A 219 27.31 -3.30 19.26
N GLY A 220 27.88 -2.94 18.09
CA GLY A 220 29.32 -2.74 17.82
C GLY A 220 30.28 -3.94 17.78
N SER A 221 31.02 -4.11 16.67
CA SER A 221 32.43 -3.65 16.52
C SER A 221 33.03 -4.13 15.19
N GLY A 222 34.01 -3.39 14.67
CA GLY A 222 34.43 -3.40 13.26
C GLY A 222 35.56 -4.36 12.86
N SER A 223 35.98 -4.25 11.59
CA SER A 223 37.39 -4.07 11.19
C SER A 223 37.52 -3.91 9.67
N ASN A 224 38.41 -2.99 9.29
CA ASN A 224 39.02 -2.79 7.99
C ASN A 224 39.43 -4.09 7.27
N THR A 225 39.37 -4.12 5.94
CA THR A 225 40.54 -3.83 5.07
C THR A 225 40.19 -3.84 3.58
N ASP A 226 40.92 -2.96 2.91
CA ASP A 226 40.96 -2.56 1.52
C ASP A 226 41.43 -3.66 0.54
N THR A 227 41.01 -3.52 -0.72
CA THR A 227 41.84 -3.61 -1.95
C THR A 227 41.14 -4.42 -3.04
N GLY A 228 40.73 -3.71 -4.10
CA GLY A 228 40.15 -4.29 -5.29
C GLY A 228 41.15 -5.01 -6.19
N SER A 229 40.62 -5.84 -7.09
CA SER A 229 41.12 -5.91 -8.47
C SER A 229 40.09 -6.49 -9.41
N ASN A 230 39.85 -5.68 -10.42
CA ASN A 230 39.12 -5.86 -11.66
C ASN A 230 39.61 -7.07 -12.46
N THR A 231 38.76 -7.95 -12.99
CA THR A 231 39.05 -8.72 -14.22
C THR A 231 37.75 -9.16 -14.94
N VAL A 232 37.38 -8.35 -15.94
CA VAL A 232 37.08 -8.70 -17.35
C VAL A 232 35.95 -9.71 -17.67
N LEU A 233 34.94 -9.17 -18.37
CA LEU A 233 33.97 -9.87 -19.23
C LEU A 233 34.64 -10.77 -20.28
N THR A 234 34.07 -11.93 -20.55
CA THR A 234 34.16 -12.55 -21.88
C THR A 234 32.81 -13.10 -22.31
N GLN A 235 32.26 -12.51 -23.37
CA GLN A 235 31.16 -13.07 -24.16
C GLN A 235 31.64 -14.31 -24.92
N ALA A 236 30.81 -15.35 -24.99
CA ALA A 236 30.85 -16.33 -26.05
C ALA A 236 29.42 -16.55 -26.58
N THR A 237 29.26 -16.32 -27.87
CA THR A 237 28.05 -16.42 -28.67
C THR A 237 27.94 -17.80 -29.35
N ASN A 238 26.70 -18.30 -29.46
CA ASN A 238 26.07 -19.21 -30.45
C ASN A 238 26.76 -20.57 -30.78
N SER A 239 26.08 -21.72 -30.92
CA SER A 239 24.91 -21.98 -31.77
C SER A 239 24.31 -23.40 -31.55
N VAL A 240 22.99 -23.44 -31.30
CA VAL A 240 21.89 -24.34 -31.76
C VAL A 240 22.16 -25.72 -32.41
N SER A 241 21.46 -26.77 -31.92
CA SER A 241 20.46 -27.63 -32.63
C SER A 241 20.03 -28.81 -31.72
N SER A 242 18.81 -28.83 -31.18
CA SER A 242 17.50 -29.26 -31.74
C SER A 242 17.20 -30.76 -31.59
N GLN A 243 16.24 -31.11 -30.71
CA GLN A 243 14.98 -31.83 -31.00
C GLN A 243 14.51 -32.66 -29.80
N GLY A 244 13.28 -32.38 -29.39
CA GLY A 244 12.52 -33.09 -28.36
C GLY A 244 11.21 -32.33 -28.17
N SER A 245 10.27 -32.54 -29.09
CA SER A 245 8.95 -31.92 -29.08
C SER A 245 8.09 -32.56 -27.99
N GLU A 246 7.71 -31.77 -27.00
CA GLU A 246 6.47 -31.99 -26.27
C GLU A 246 5.66 -30.68 -26.26
N ASP A 247 4.37 -30.90 -26.41
CA ASP A 247 3.31 -30.01 -26.85
C ASP A 247 3.09 -28.81 -25.91
N THR A 248 3.45 -27.60 -26.34
CA THR A 248 3.19 -26.34 -25.63
C THR A 248 2.05 -25.54 -26.26
N SER A 249 1.18 -26.17 -27.05
CA SER A 249 0.08 -25.50 -27.74
C SER A 249 -1.18 -25.26 -26.90
N PHE A 250 -1.04 -24.90 -25.61
CA PHE A 250 -2.14 -24.40 -24.77
C PHE A 250 -2.12 -22.89 -24.50
N ILE A 251 -1.02 -22.17 -24.78
CA ILE A 251 -0.98 -20.70 -24.65
C ILE A 251 -1.04 -20.06 -26.04
N ALA A 252 -2.09 -20.38 -26.80
CA ALA A 252 -2.54 -19.54 -27.90
C ALA A 252 -3.61 -18.62 -27.33
N ALA A 253 -3.20 -17.40 -26.97
CA ALA A 253 -4.09 -16.29 -26.63
C ALA A 253 -4.95 -15.94 -27.86
N GLN A 254 -6.02 -16.71 -28.07
CA GLN A 254 -7.16 -16.30 -28.87
C GLN A 254 -8.18 -15.64 -27.95
N SER A 255 -8.28 -14.32 -28.10
CA SER A 255 -9.55 -13.59 -28.12
C SER A 255 -10.58 -13.97 -27.05
N TYR A 256 -10.45 -13.37 -25.86
CA TYR A 256 -11.59 -13.09 -25.00
C TYR A 256 -11.97 -11.61 -25.15
N GLN A 257 -12.69 -11.30 -26.24
CA GLN A 257 -13.64 -10.21 -26.23
C GLN A 257 -14.91 -10.73 -25.54
N GLY A 258 -15.23 -10.20 -24.36
CA GLY A 258 -16.52 -10.43 -23.71
C GLY A 258 -16.43 -10.55 -22.19
N SER A 259 -16.58 -9.40 -21.51
CA SER A 259 -17.03 -9.25 -20.12
C SER A 259 -16.48 -10.20 -19.05
N SER A 260 -15.61 -9.69 -18.18
CA SER A 260 -15.64 -10.13 -16.79
C SER A 260 -15.55 -8.91 -15.89
N GLU A 261 -16.70 -8.52 -15.35
CA GLU A 261 -16.79 -7.84 -14.06
C GLU A 261 -16.22 -8.77 -12.98
N GLN A 262 -14.91 -9.06 -13.01
CA GLN A 262 -14.27 -9.63 -11.83
C GLN A 262 -14.24 -8.51 -10.79
N ILE A 263 -14.97 -8.73 -9.70
CA ILE A 263 -14.94 -7.86 -8.54
C ILE A 263 -13.46 -7.73 -8.12
N PRO A 264 -12.89 -6.52 -8.04
CA PRO A 264 -11.52 -6.32 -7.61
C PRO A 264 -11.22 -7.06 -6.29
N VAL A 265 -10.03 -7.64 -6.14
CA VAL A 265 -9.64 -8.38 -4.93
C VAL A 265 -9.87 -7.56 -3.66
N ALA A 266 -9.51 -6.28 -3.69
CA ALA A 266 -9.75 -5.37 -2.57
C ALA A 266 -11.24 -5.21 -2.22
N ASP A 267 -12.14 -5.24 -3.20
CA ASP A 267 -13.60 -5.22 -2.94
C ASP A 267 -14.05 -6.53 -2.29
N LEU A 268 -13.48 -7.66 -2.68
CA LEU A 268 -13.75 -8.95 -2.06
C LEU A 268 -13.24 -9.00 -0.61
N ILE A 269 -12.02 -8.51 -0.36
CA ILE A 269 -11.43 -8.37 0.98
C ILE A 269 -12.31 -7.45 1.83
N ALA A 270 -12.68 -6.28 1.31
CA ALA A 270 -13.55 -5.30 1.95
C ALA A 270 -14.90 -5.89 2.37
N ALA A 271 -15.48 -6.75 1.53
CA ALA A 271 -16.78 -7.37 1.76
C ALA A 271 -16.73 -8.53 2.77
N ARG A 272 -15.60 -9.23 2.89
CA ARG A 272 -15.44 -10.38 3.79
C ARG A 272 -15.40 -9.94 5.25
N THR A 273 -15.93 -10.76 6.15
CA THR A 273 -15.97 -10.47 7.61
C THR A 273 -15.52 -11.70 8.39
N GLY A 274 -15.02 -11.50 9.61
CA GLY A 274 -14.53 -12.57 10.49
C GLY A 274 -13.18 -13.15 10.07
N SER A 275 -12.83 -14.29 10.66
CA SER A 275 -11.60 -15.01 10.34
C SER A 275 -11.85 -16.18 9.37
N TYR A 276 -10.91 -16.41 8.46
CA TYR A 276 -10.91 -17.55 7.55
C TYR A 276 -9.53 -18.21 7.55
N GLN A 277 -9.51 -19.54 7.60
CA GLN A 277 -8.29 -20.33 7.61
C GLN A 277 -8.08 -20.98 6.24
N TYR A 278 -6.95 -20.69 5.61
CA TYR A 278 -6.45 -21.38 4.43
C TYR A 278 -5.55 -22.51 4.92
N ASN A 279 -6.01 -23.75 4.79
CA ASN A 279 -5.31 -24.93 5.30
C ASN A 279 -5.39 -26.14 4.36
N THR A 280 -6.06 -25.97 3.22
CA THR A 280 -6.17 -27.03 2.23
C THR A 280 -5.11 -26.81 1.16
N LEU A 281 -4.12 -27.72 1.11
CA LEU A 281 -3.07 -27.71 0.10
C LEU A 281 -3.60 -28.28 -1.22
N GLU A 282 -3.66 -27.44 -2.26
CA GLU A 282 -4.11 -27.82 -3.60
C GLU A 282 -2.92 -28.24 -4.49
N GLN A 283 -1.82 -27.48 -4.42
CA GLN A 283 -0.62 -27.74 -5.21
C GLN A 283 0.62 -27.21 -4.49
N PHE A 284 1.77 -27.85 -4.69
CA PHE A 284 3.07 -27.31 -4.31
C PHE A 284 4.17 -27.80 -5.25
N SER A 285 5.27 -27.05 -5.28
CA SER A 285 6.54 -27.44 -5.89
C SER A 285 7.66 -26.83 -5.07
N VAL A 286 8.36 -27.64 -4.29
CA VAL A 286 9.42 -27.20 -3.37
C VAL A 286 10.71 -27.94 -3.69
N GLN A 287 11.82 -27.22 -3.62
CA GLN A 287 13.17 -27.73 -3.80
C GLN A 287 14.00 -27.39 -2.56
N SER A 288 14.88 -28.30 -2.17
CA SER A 288 15.89 -28.10 -1.14
C SER A 288 17.27 -28.47 -1.68
N THR A 289 18.31 -27.77 -1.24
CA THR A 289 19.70 -28.12 -1.52
C THR A 289 20.12 -29.43 -0.84
N GLU A 290 19.45 -29.82 0.24
CA GLU A 290 19.69 -31.07 0.98
C GLU A 290 18.91 -32.26 0.41
N GLY A 291 18.22 -32.08 -0.73
CA GLY A 291 17.67 -33.17 -1.52
C GLY A 291 16.15 -33.16 -1.63
N ALA A 292 15.57 -34.36 -1.68
CA ALA A 292 14.14 -34.53 -1.93
C ALA A 292 13.30 -34.05 -0.74
N VAL A 293 12.19 -33.39 -1.05
CA VAL A 293 11.27 -32.81 -0.07
C VAL A 293 10.06 -33.73 0.14
N SER A 294 9.64 -33.91 1.40
CA SER A 294 8.42 -34.63 1.78
C SER A 294 7.58 -33.86 2.80
N ASP A 295 6.34 -34.30 3.01
CA ASP A 295 5.46 -33.81 4.09
C ASP A 295 5.20 -32.30 4.09
N PHE A 296 5.17 -31.69 2.90
CA PHE A 296 4.92 -30.25 2.77
C PHE A 296 3.52 -29.88 3.27
N GLN A 297 3.49 -28.96 4.22
CA GLN A 297 2.30 -28.41 4.84
C GLN A 297 2.45 -26.90 4.95
N VAL A 298 1.36 -26.18 4.68
CA VAL A 298 1.30 -24.74 4.90
C VAL A 298 -0.13 -24.37 5.23
N SER A 299 -0.29 -23.47 6.21
CA SER A 299 -1.58 -22.90 6.55
C SER A 299 -1.44 -21.46 7.02
N LEU A 300 -2.48 -20.66 6.83
CA LEU A 300 -2.55 -19.33 7.43
C LEU A 300 -4.00 -18.95 7.74
N THR A 301 -4.18 -18.15 8.79
CA THR A 301 -5.49 -17.59 9.14
C THR A 301 -5.48 -16.09 8.83
N ILE A 302 -6.48 -15.61 8.10
CA ILE A 302 -6.73 -14.18 7.88
C ILE A 302 -7.89 -13.75 8.74
N ASP A 303 -7.70 -12.74 9.57
CA ASP A 303 -8.76 -11.98 10.23
C ASP A 303 -9.10 -10.76 9.36
N PHE A 304 -10.22 -10.84 8.63
CA PHE A 304 -10.68 -9.79 7.72
C PHE A 304 -11.29 -8.60 8.45
N ASP A 305 -11.70 -8.74 9.71
CA ASP A 305 -12.22 -7.61 10.47
C ASP A 305 -11.08 -6.71 10.96
N ASN A 306 -9.94 -7.32 11.31
CA ASN A 306 -8.74 -6.62 11.77
C ASN A 306 -7.69 -6.40 10.68
N GLY A 307 -7.88 -6.95 9.47
CA GLY A 307 -6.92 -6.84 8.37
C GLY A 307 -5.56 -7.46 8.71
N THR A 308 -5.55 -8.59 9.44
CA THR A 308 -4.33 -9.23 9.93
C THR A 308 -4.23 -10.69 9.54
N VAL A 309 -3.00 -11.17 9.46
CA VAL A 309 -2.66 -12.60 9.50
C VAL A 309 -2.07 -12.88 10.88
N PRO A 310 -2.89 -13.27 11.89
CA PRO A 310 -2.40 -13.52 13.25
C PRO A 310 -1.43 -14.70 13.33
N GLN A 311 -1.61 -15.72 12.48
CA GLN A 311 -0.81 -16.94 12.49
C GLN A 311 -0.77 -17.57 11.09
N GLY A 312 0.43 -17.93 10.65
CA GLY A 312 0.69 -18.83 9.55
C GLY A 312 1.90 -19.72 9.84
N GLU A 313 1.88 -20.92 9.28
CA GLU A 313 2.89 -21.95 9.48
C GLU A 313 3.17 -22.65 8.16
N LEU A 314 4.44 -22.97 7.93
CA LEU A 314 4.93 -23.74 6.80
C LEU A 314 5.94 -24.76 7.33
N SER A 315 5.81 -26.02 6.91
CA SER A 315 6.75 -27.08 7.26
C SER A 315 6.91 -28.11 6.15
N PHE A 316 8.08 -28.74 6.09
CA PHE A 316 8.37 -29.89 5.24
C PHE A 316 9.67 -30.56 5.71
N ASN A 317 9.94 -31.76 5.22
CA ASN A 317 11.16 -32.50 5.53
C ASN A 317 12.07 -32.60 4.30
N ASP A 318 13.38 -32.58 4.52
CA ASP A 318 14.39 -33.04 3.58
C ASP A 318 15.42 -33.97 4.28
N ALA A 319 16.59 -34.21 3.69
CA ALA A 319 17.61 -35.08 4.29
C ALA A 319 18.33 -34.46 5.51
N GLY A 320 18.36 -33.13 5.63
CA GLY A 320 18.93 -32.39 6.75
C GLY A 320 17.98 -32.28 7.95
N GLY A 321 16.67 -32.39 7.71
CA GLY A 321 15.65 -32.50 8.76
C GLY A 321 14.35 -31.79 8.41
N GLU A 322 13.60 -31.40 9.43
CA GLU A 322 12.40 -30.58 9.26
C GLU A 322 12.81 -29.12 9.03
N TRP A 323 12.30 -28.54 7.96
CA TRP A 323 12.12 -27.10 7.83
C TRP A 323 10.81 -26.69 8.49
N PHE A 324 10.89 -25.68 9.33
CA PHE A 324 9.71 -25.05 9.93
C PHE A 324 9.84 -23.54 9.81
N ALA A 325 8.74 -22.87 9.45
CA ALA A 325 8.62 -21.42 9.49
C ALA A 325 7.26 -21.03 10.06
N ALA A 326 7.27 -20.17 11.08
CA ALA A 326 6.10 -19.42 11.49
C ALA A 326 6.17 -18.01 10.89
N PHE A 327 5.00 -17.47 10.58
CA PHE A 327 4.87 -16.14 10.02
C PHE A 327 3.56 -15.49 10.45
N ASN A 328 3.53 -14.17 10.39
CA ASN A 328 2.34 -13.35 10.60
C ASN A 328 2.38 -12.17 9.64
N GLY A 329 1.36 -11.33 9.65
CA GLY A 329 1.33 -10.23 8.71
C GLY A 329 0.06 -9.40 8.74
N VAL A 330 -0.09 -8.59 7.71
CA VAL A 330 -1.25 -7.71 7.51
C VAL A 330 -1.82 -7.87 6.11
N VAL A 331 -3.11 -7.60 5.99
CA VAL A 331 -3.79 -7.45 4.71
C VAL A 331 -3.63 -6.00 4.30
N ASN A 332 -2.97 -5.73 3.18
CA ASN A 332 -2.70 -4.39 2.67
C ASN A 332 -3.43 -4.20 1.33
N VAL A 333 -4.60 -3.56 1.36
CA VAL A 333 -5.43 -3.24 0.20
C VAL A 333 -5.92 -4.46 -0.59
N ASP A 334 -5.06 -5.06 -1.41
CA ASP A 334 -5.30 -6.23 -2.26
C ASP A 334 -4.22 -7.31 -2.13
N GLN A 335 -3.25 -7.10 -1.23
CA GLN A 335 -2.10 -7.96 -1.00
C GLN A 335 -2.02 -8.42 0.46
N LEU A 336 -1.27 -9.49 0.69
CA LEU A 336 -0.84 -9.88 2.02
C LEU A 336 0.64 -9.56 2.16
N GLU A 337 0.95 -8.87 3.24
CA GLU A 337 2.32 -8.52 3.60
C GLU A 337 2.69 -9.38 4.81
N LEU A 338 3.54 -10.37 4.57
CA LEU A 338 3.88 -11.41 5.54
C LEU A 338 5.34 -11.28 5.98
N GLY A 339 5.58 -11.48 7.26
CA GLY A 339 6.92 -11.56 7.85
C GLY A 339 7.16 -12.91 8.51
N VAL A 340 8.29 -13.54 8.20
CA VAL A 340 8.75 -14.76 8.89
C VAL A 340 9.31 -14.34 10.25
N ASN A 341 8.64 -14.72 11.33
CA ASN A 341 9.04 -14.37 12.69
C ASN A 341 9.92 -15.44 13.34
N PHE A 342 9.84 -16.68 12.88
CA PHE A 342 10.69 -17.78 13.31
C PHE A 342 10.87 -18.77 12.16
N ALA A 343 12.10 -19.24 11.95
CA ALA A 343 12.36 -20.37 11.06
C ALA A 343 13.52 -21.22 11.59
N SER A 344 13.47 -22.52 11.26
CA SER A 344 14.50 -23.50 11.63
C SER A 344 14.63 -24.61 10.59
N HIS A 345 15.80 -25.24 10.55
CA HIS A 345 16.07 -26.45 9.76
C HIS A 345 16.94 -27.42 10.55
N GLY A 346 16.49 -28.65 10.83
CA GLY A 346 17.36 -29.67 11.45
C GLY A 346 17.94 -29.32 12.84
N ASN A 347 17.29 -28.42 13.59
CA ASN A 347 17.74 -27.73 14.83
C ASN A 347 18.60 -26.48 14.64
N GLU A 348 18.96 -26.11 13.42
CA GLU A 348 19.65 -24.86 13.10
C GLU A 348 18.66 -23.72 12.90
N ARG A 349 19.09 -22.49 13.23
CA ARG A 349 18.27 -21.29 12.98
C ARG A 349 18.24 -21.00 11.49
N ALA A 350 17.05 -20.65 11.01
CA ALA A 350 16.86 -20.21 9.63
C ALA A 350 16.18 -18.84 9.58
N GLN A 351 16.18 -18.28 8.38
CA GLN A 351 15.49 -17.04 8.03
C GLN A 351 14.86 -17.21 6.64
N GLY A 352 13.97 -16.30 6.26
CA GLY A 352 13.44 -16.32 4.91
C GLY A 352 12.34 -15.30 4.64
N GLN A 353 11.75 -15.43 3.46
CA GLN A 353 10.65 -14.58 3.00
C GLN A 353 9.52 -15.43 2.44
N ILE A 354 8.30 -14.90 2.52
CA ILE A 354 7.10 -15.48 1.95
C ILE A 354 6.33 -14.38 1.24
N ASP A 355 6.22 -14.50 -0.07
CA ASP A 355 5.42 -13.63 -0.92
C ASP A 355 4.12 -14.34 -1.28
N THR A 356 3.01 -13.61 -1.32
CA THR A 356 1.70 -14.22 -1.61
C THR A 356 0.82 -13.35 -2.49
N LEU A 357 -0.09 -14.00 -3.19
CA LEU A 357 -1.08 -13.39 -4.05
C LEU A 357 -2.43 -14.10 -3.88
N PHE A 358 -3.51 -13.33 -3.76
CA PHE A 358 -4.85 -13.87 -3.85
C PHE A 358 -5.16 -14.28 -5.29
N VAL A 359 -5.66 -15.51 -5.46
CA VAL A 359 -6.08 -16.04 -6.75
C VAL A 359 -7.51 -16.57 -6.66
N ASN A 360 -8.20 -16.61 -7.81
CA ASN A 360 -9.62 -16.93 -7.87
C ASN A 360 -10.47 -16.06 -6.92
N GLY A 361 -10.29 -14.73 -7.00
CA GLY A 361 -10.86 -13.79 -6.05
C GLY A 361 -10.03 -13.75 -4.77
N ILE A 362 -10.61 -14.15 -3.64
CA ILE A 362 -9.92 -14.31 -2.35
C ILE A 362 -10.03 -15.73 -1.81
N ASP A 363 -10.48 -16.69 -2.64
CA ASP A 363 -10.74 -18.06 -2.18
C ASP A 363 -9.46 -18.91 -2.13
N GLN A 364 -8.39 -18.48 -2.79
CA GLN A 364 -7.12 -19.19 -2.83
C GLN A 364 -5.95 -18.23 -2.67
N ILE A 365 -4.84 -18.75 -2.14
CA ILE A 365 -3.58 -18.03 -1.97
C ILE A 365 -2.49 -18.79 -2.69
N LEU A 366 -1.90 -18.16 -3.71
CA LEU A 366 -0.65 -18.58 -4.31
C LEU A 366 0.48 -17.97 -3.50
N GLY A 367 1.34 -18.80 -2.92
CA GLY A 367 2.53 -18.36 -2.20
C GLY A 367 3.82 -18.80 -2.87
N GLN A 368 4.85 -17.99 -2.71
CA GLN A 368 6.24 -18.31 -3.00
C GLN A 368 7.06 -18.07 -1.75
N PHE A 369 8.00 -18.97 -1.44
CA PHE A 369 8.86 -18.80 -0.28
C PHE A 369 10.30 -19.20 -0.59
N VAL A 370 11.22 -18.61 0.18
CA VAL A 370 12.63 -19.01 0.24
C VAL A 370 13.07 -18.95 1.70
N LEU A 371 13.64 -20.04 2.20
CA LEU A 371 14.26 -20.16 3.52
C LEU A 371 15.74 -20.51 3.34
N SER A 372 16.58 -20.03 4.25
CA SER A 372 18.01 -20.35 4.33
C SER A 372 18.45 -20.48 5.78
N GLU A 373 19.34 -21.42 6.07
CA GLU A 373 20.02 -21.46 7.37
C GLU A 373 20.86 -20.19 7.59
N ILE A 374 20.93 -19.73 8.84
CA ILE A 374 21.71 -18.53 9.19
C ILE A 374 23.21 -18.86 9.24
N GLU A 375 23.58 -20.00 9.84
CA GLU A 375 24.99 -20.38 10.01
C GLU A 375 25.59 -20.95 8.71
N ASN A 376 24.78 -21.61 7.88
CA ASN A 376 25.20 -22.12 6.58
C ASN A 376 24.25 -21.69 5.45
N PRO A 377 24.39 -20.45 4.92
CA PRO A 377 23.47 -19.91 3.91
C PRO A 377 23.47 -20.64 2.56
N ALA A 378 24.32 -21.64 2.36
CA ALA A 378 24.25 -22.54 1.20
C ALA A 378 23.14 -23.59 1.33
N VAL A 379 22.65 -23.84 2.55
CA VAL A 379 21.49 -24.70 2.82
C VAL A 379 20.23 -23.87 2.66
N ILE A 380 19.56 -24.08 1.53
CA ILE A 380 18.43 -23.26 1.07
C ILE A 380 17.31 -24.20 0.64
N ALA A 381 16.08 -23.81 0.97
CA ALA A 381 14.89 -24.44 0.42
C ALA A 381 13.86 -23.38 0.02
N GLY A 382 13.12 -23.65 -1.04
CA GLY A 382 12.16 -22.69 -1.57
C GLY A 382 11.26 -23.30 -2.61
N GLY A 383 10.17 -22.59 -2.91
CA GLY A 383 9.18 -23.11 -3.83
C GLY A 383 7.92 -22.29 -3.88
N ILE A 384 6.92 -22.87 -4.53
CA ILE A 384 5.58 -22.31 -4.66
C ILE A 384 4.55 -23.25 -4.07
N PHE A 385 3.46 -22.69 -3.57
CA PHE A 385 2.31 -23.43 -3.07
C PHE A 385 1.00 -22.73 -3.41
N LEU A 386 -0.08 -23.49 -3.51
CA LEU A 386 -1.44 -23.01 -3.67
C LEU A 386 -2.29 -23.61 -2.55
N ILE A 387 -2.89 -22.75 -1.73
CA ILE A 387 -3.79 -23.16 -0.63
C ILE A 387 -5.17 -22.52 -0.74
N LYS A 388 -6.13 -23.16 -0.08
CA LYS A 388 -7.54 -22.77 0.01
C LYS A 388 -8.07 -22.78 1.44
#